data_AF-A0A0R1MKZ6-F1
#
_entry.id   AF-A0A0R1MKZ6-F1
#
_cell.length_a   1.000
_cell.length_b   1.000
_cell.length_c   1.000
_cell.angle_alpha   90.00
_cell.angle_beta   90.00
_cell.angle_gamma   90.00
#
_symmetry.space_group_name_H-M   'P 1'
#
loop_
_entity.id
_entity.type
_entity.pdbx_description
1 polymer ?
#
loop_
_entity_poly.entity_id
_entity_poly.type
_entity_poly.pdbx_seq_one_letter_code
_entity_poly.pdbx_strand_id
1 'polypeptide(L)'
;MIKKIFSNAGSLILINLGALVLISIWAAYYNFGPMLVGVSAGHAIQDFVVTEIVFGGGFVVLFNAYVLYRTVTGKNKRHED
;
A
#
# COMPACT_ATOMS: atom_id res chain seq x y z
N MET A 1 24.64 4.64 -13.12
CA MET A 1 24.11 3.54 -12.27
C MET A 1 23.31 4.05 -11.07
N ILE A 2 23.89 4.89 -10.20
CA ILE A 2 23.23 5.46 -9.00
C ILE A 2 21.92 6.20 -9.33
N LYS A 3 21.90 7.00 -10.40
CA LYS A 3 20.71 7.74 -10.85
C LYS A 3 19.52 6.82 -11.25
N LYS A 4 19.79 5.65 -11.86
CA LYS A 4 18.77 4.66 -12.25
C LYS A 4 18.22 3.94 -11.01
N ILE A 5 19.06 3.65 -10.03
CA ILE A 5 18.65 3.04 -8.74
C ILE A 5 17.78 4.01 -7.93
N PHE A 6 18.17 5.28 -7.81
CA PHE A 6 17.37 6.30 -7.13
C PHE A 6 16.03 6.57 -7.82
N SER A 7 16.02 6.60 -9.16
CA SER A 7 14.77 6.72 -9.93
C SER A 7 13.83 5.55 -9.66
N ASN A 8 14.34 4.32 -9.64
CA ASN A 8 13.54 3.11 -9.40
C ASN A 8 13.03 3.04 -7.95
N ALA A 9 13.86 3.40 -6.98
CA ALA A 9 13.46 3.46 -5.58
C ALA A 9 12.38 4.53 -5.35
N GLY A 10 12.53 5.71 -5.98
CA GLY A 10 11.53 6.77 -5.95
C GLY A 10 10.17 6.32 -6.53
N SER A 11 10.17 5.64 -7.67
CA SER A 11 8.94 5.08 -8.25
C SER A 11 8.28 4.05 -7.33
N LEU A 12 9.05 3.19 -6.67
CA LEU A 12 8.52 2.22 -5.71
C LEU A 12 7.86 2.90 -4.50
N ILE A 13 8.49 3.95 -3.97
CA ILE A 13 7.91 4.74 -2.87
C ILE A 13 6.59 5.38 -3.32
N LEU A 14 6.57 5.99 -4.50
CA LEU A 14 5.35 6.62 -5.03
C LEU A 14 4.22 5.63 -5.26
N ILE A 15 4.51 4.42 -5.75
CA ILE A 15 3.50 3.36 -5.91
C ILE A 15 2.95 2.93 -4.55
N ASN A 16 3.81 2.72 -3.55
CA ASN A 16 3.35 2.38 -2.21
C ASN A 16 2.48 3.48 -1.60
N LEU A 17 2.89 4.75 -1.70
CA LEU A 17 2.11 5.88 -1.21
C LEU A 17 0.76 6.01 -1.92
N GLY A 18 0.74 5.90 -3.25
CA GLY A 18 -0.50 5.97 -4.02
C GLY A 18 -1.48 4.85 -3.65
N ALA A 19 -0.97 3.62 -3.50
CA ALA A 19 -1.79 2.49 -3.08
C ALA A 19 -2.31 2.66 -1.65
N LEU A 20 -1.46 3.10 -0.71
CA LEU A 20 -1.87 3.36 0.67
C LEU A 20 -2.97 4.43 0.73
N VAL A 21 -2.85 5.53 -0.01
CA VAL A 21 -3.89 6.56 -0.08
C VAL A 21 -5.22 5.99 -0.57
N LEU A 22 -5.21 5.14 -1.61
CA LEU A 22 -6.44 4.50 -2.11
C LEU A 22 -7.04 3.55 -1.08
N ILE A 23 -6.21 2.77 -0.37
CA ILE A 23 -6.65 1.90 0.72
C ILE A 23 -7.25 2.73 1.85
N SER A 24 -6.61 3.83 2.26
CA SER A 24 -7.12 4.71 3.32
C SER A 24 -8.46 5.36 2.93
N ILE A 25 -8.63 5.81 1.68
CA ILE A 25 -9.90 6.36 1.20
C ILE A 25 -11.01 5.29 1.26
N TRP A 26 -10.71 4.08 0.77
CA TRP A 26 -11.64 2.96 0.80
C TRP A 26 -12.00 2.56 2.24
N ALA A 27 -11.00 2.42 3.12
CA ALA A 27 -11.19 2.07 4.52
C ALA A 27 -11.99 3.14 5.27
N ALA A 28 -11.73 4.42 4.98
CA ALA A 28 -12.48 5.52 5.57
C ALA A 28 -13.96 5.48 5.18
N TYR A 29 -14.27 5.19 3.91
CA TYR A 29 -15.66 5.06 3.45
C TYR A 29 -16.42 3.97 4.21
N TYR A 30 -15.82 2.78 4.36
CA TYR A 30 -16.49 1.64 5.01
C TYR A 30 -16.54 1.76 6.53
N ASN A 31 -15.50 2.31 7.17
CA ASN A 31 -15.42 2.32 8.63
C ASN A 31 -16.05 3.56 9.26
N PHE A 32 -16.03 4.72 8.59
CA PHE A 32 -16.70 5.92 9.09
C PHE A 32 -18.14 6.08 8.57
N GLY A 33 -18.53 5.44 7.47
CA GLY A 33 -19.91 5.44 6.97
C GLY A 33 -20.96 5.02 8.03
N PRO A 34 -20.73 3.95 8.81
CA PRO A 34 -21.62 3.52 9.88
C PRO A 34 -21.80 4.53 11.03
N MET A 35 -20.95 5.55 11.14
CA MET A 35 -21.18 6.62 12.13
C MET A 35 -22.48 7.38 11.85
N LEU A 36 -22.96 7.40 10.60
CA LEU A 36 -24.24 8.02 10.22
C LEU A 36 -25.45 7.25 10.78
N VAL A 37 -25.27 5.99 11.20
CA VAL A 37 -26.32 5.15 11.78
C VAL A 37 -26.12 4.88 13.28
N GLY A 38 -25.22 5.64 13.94
CA GLY A 38 -25.09 5.66 15.40
C GLY A 38 -23.88 4.91 15.98
N VAL A 39 -22.96 4.42 15.15
CA VAL A 39 -21.69 3.83 15.65
C VAL A 39 -20.82 4.91 16.28
N SER A 40 -20.22 4.62 17.45
CA SER A 40 -19.33 5.56 18.12
C SER A 40 -18.06 5.82 17.30
N ALA A 41 -17.58 7.07 17.30
CA ALA A 41 -16.34 7.44 16.63
C ALA A 41 -15.13 6.60 17.09
N GLY A 42 -15.07 6.22 18.36
CA GLY A 42 -13.99 5.39 18.91
C GLY A 42 -13.91 4.01 18.25
N HIS A 43 -15.05 3.34 18.06
CA HIS A 43 -15.10 2.05 17.36
C HIS A 43 -14.73 2.20 15.88
N ALA A 44 -15.25 3.22 15.20
CA ALA A 44 -14.92 3.49 13.79
C ALA A 44 -13.43 3.76 13.57
N ILE A 45 -12.78 4.50 14.47
CA ILE A 45 -11.34 4.76 14.43
C ILE A 45 -10.55 3.46 14.65
N GLN A 46 -10.96 2.64 15.62
CA GLN A 46 -10.29 1.37 15.88
C GLN A 46 -10.36 0.44 14.67
N ASP A 47 -11.54 0.31 14.07
CA ASP A 47 -11.74 -0.49 12.86
C ASP A 47 -10.93 0.07 11.68
N PHE A 48 -10.88 1.39 11.54
CA PHE A 48 -10.02 2.06 10.55
C PHE A 48 -8.53 1.72 10.72
N VAL A 49 -8.00 1.83 11.94
CA VAL A 49 -6.58 1.52 12.21
C VAL A 49 -6.28 0.04 11.95
N VAL A 50 -7.17 -0.87 12.35
CA VAL A 50 -6.99 -2.30 12.09
C VAL A 50 -7.00 -2.58 10.58
N THR A 51 -7.95 -2.00 9.84
CA THR A 51 -8.01 -2.13 8.38
C THR A 51 -6.74 -1.60 7.71
N GLU A 52 -6.24 -0.43 8.11
CA GLU A 52 -4.99 0.14 7.57
C GLU A 52 -3.77 -0.74 7.86
N ILE A 53 -3.66 -1.30 9.07
CA ILE A 53 -2.55 -2.21 9.41
C ILE A 53 -2.62 -3.49 8.58
N VAL A 54 -3.80 -4.10 8.46
CA VAL A 54 -3.97 -5.37 7.75
C VAL A 54 -3.81 -5.19 6.24
N PHE A 55 -4.56 -4.28 5.64
CA PHE A 55 -4.56 -4.08 4.19
C PHE A 55 -3.42 -3.20 3.72
N GLY A 56 -3.19 -2.06 4.37
CA GLY A 56 -2.09 -1.16 4.03
C GLY A 56 -0.73 -1.79 4.33
N GLY A 57 -0.55 -2.31 5.55
CA GLY A 57 0.66 -3.05 5.93
C GLY A 57 0.86 -4.30 5.09
N GLY A 58 -0.20 -5.10 4.87
CA GLY A 58 -0.16 -6.27 4.01
C GLY A 58 0.24 -5.95 2.58
N PHE A 59 -0.33 -4.90 1.98
CA PHE A 59 0.04 -4.44 0.64
C PHE A 59 1.52 -4.07 0.58
N VAL A 60 2.02 -3.25 1.51
CA VAL A 60 3.43 -2.81 1.52
C VAL A 60 4.35 -4.02 1.60
N VAL A 61 4.10 -4.97 2.51
CA VAL A 61 4.95 -6.16 2.65
C VAL A 61 4.91 -7.02 1.39
N LEU A 62 3.73 -7.38 0.91
CA LEU A 62 3.57 -8.30 -0.23
C LEU A 62 4.08 -7.69 -1.54
N PHE A 63 3.76 -6.41 -1.79
CA PHE A 63 4.19 -5.72 -3.00
C PHE A 63 5.72 -5.55 -3.04
N ASN A 64 6.33 -5.10 -1.95
CA ASN A 64 7.79 -4.94 -1.90
C ASN A 64 8.51 -6.30 -1.95
N ALA A 65 7.97 -7.34 -1.31
CA ALA A 65 8.49 -8.70 -1.43
C ALA A 65 8.43 -9.21 -2.87
N TYR A 66 7.31 -8.96 -3.58
CA TYR A 66 7.16 -9.32 -4.99
C TYR A 66 8.17 -8.61 -5.90
N VAL A 67 8.35 -7.30 -5.71
CA VAL A 67 9.33 -6.51 -6.47
C VAL A 67 10.75 -7.02 -6.21
N LEU A 68 11.09 -7.28 -4.95
CA LEU A 68 12.38 -7.82 -4.55
C LEU A 68 12.61 -9.20 -5.19
N TYR A 69 11.62 -10.09 -5.12
CA TYR A 69 11.68 -11.41 -5.75
C TYR A 69 11.97 -11.30 -7.26
N ARG A 70 11.21 -10.48 -8.00
CA ARG A 70 11.45 -10.28 -9.44
C ARG A 70 12.83 -9.71 -9.76
N THR A 71 13.35 -8.86 -8.87
CA THR A 71 14.67 -8.25 -9.00
C THR A 71 15.77 -9.28 -8.79
N VAL A 72 15.68 -10.11 -7.75
CA VAL A 72 16.64 -11.16 -7.42
C VAL A 72 16.62 -12.29 -8.46
N THR A 73 15.45 -12.72 -8.92
CA THR A 73 15.35 -13.79 -9.93
C THR A 73 15.67 -13.33 -11.35
N GLY A 74 16.07 -12.06 -11.55
CA GLY A 74 16.42 -11.52 -12.87
C GLY A 74 15.25 -11.47 -13.87
N LYS A 75 14.00 -11.72 -13.42
CA LYS A 75 12.81 -11.70 -14.28
C LYS A 75 12.51 -10.29 -14.81
N ASN A 76 13.10 -9.26 -14.22
CA ASN A 76 13.05 -7.89 -14.72
C ASN A 76 13.91 -7.65 -15.99
N LYS A 77 14.84 -8.55 -16.35
CA LYS A 77 15.74 -8.37 -17.51
C LYS A 77 15.12 -8.75 -18.86
N ARG A 78 13.93 -9.39 -18.87
CA ARG A 78 13.26 -9.87 -20.09
C ARG A 78 12.42 -8.81 -20.83
N HIS A 79 12.45 -7.56 -20.37
CA HIS A 79 11.73 -6.44 -20.98
C HIS A 79 12.68 -5.40 -21.61
N GLU A 80 13.99 -5.67 -21.66
CA GLU A 80 14.98 -4.83 -22.33
C GLU A 80 15.50 -5.44 -23.67
N ASP A 81 14.86 -6.52 -24.17
CA ASP A 81 15.16 -7.16 -25.46
C ASP A 81 14.09 -6.87 -26.52
#